data_AF-A0AAV5TE36-F1
#
_entry.id   AF-A0AAV5TE36-F1
#
_cell.length_a   1.000
_cell.length_b   1.000
_cell.length_c   1.000
_cell.angle_alpha   90.00
_cell.angle_beta   90.00
_cell.angle_gamma   90.00
#
_symmetry.space_group_name_H-M   'P 1'
#
loop_
_entity.id
_entity.type
_entity.pdbx_description
1 polymer ?
#
loop_
_entity_poly.entity_id
_entity_poly.type
_entity_poly.pdbx_seq_one_letter_code
_entity_poly.pdbx_strand_id
1 'polypeptide(L)'
;MREEVPVAIGASTTPLCILCEPGSRAKNPKTALAYAIHLKNCHKSSLIDNGIYLICKCGMEVRHEIRNPDHSRKCNGDQFTLHRM
;
A
#
# COMPACT_ATOMS: atom_id res chain seq x y z
N MET A 1 9.99 20.68 -31.46
CA MET A 1 8.88 19.70 -31.36
C MET A 1 9.25 18.80 -30.19
N ARG A 2 8.50 18.85 -29.08
CA ARG A 2 8.79 18.04 -27.89
C ARG A 2 7.88 16.82 -27.96
N GLU A 3 8.47 15.64 -28.06
CA GLU A 3 7.76 14.37 -28.13
C GLU A 3 7.24 14.04 -26.73
N GLU A 4 5.93 14.20 -26.52
CA GLU A 4 5.25 13.75 -25.31
C GLU A 4 5.09 12.23 -25.41
N VAL A 5 6.00 11.50 -24.76
CA VAL A 5 5.91 10.04 -24.66
C VAL A 5 4.73 9.69 -23.73
N PRO A 6 3.70 8.96 -24.21
CA PRO A 6 2.61 8.55 -23.35
C PRO A 6 3.11 7.48 -22.39
N VAL A 7 3.27 7.83 -21.11
CA VAL A 7 3.62 6.85 -20.07
C VAL A 7 2.37 6.00 -19.82
N ALA A 8 2.30 4.87 -20.52
CA ALA A 8 1.37 3.81 -20.22
C ALA A 8 1.72 3.24 -18.84
N ILE A 9 0.96 3.59 -17.80
CA ILE A 9 1.04 2.88 -16.52
C ILE A 9 -0.36 2.36 -16.19
N GLY A 10 -0.79 1.38 -16.99
CA GLY A 10 -1.79 0.39 -16.59
C GLY A 10 -1.17 -0.71 -15.72
N ALA A 11 -0.20 -0.38 -14.86
CA ALA A 11 0.38 -1.35 -13.94
C ALA A 11 -0.45 -1.32 -12.66
N SER A 12 -1.18 -2.41 -12.38
CA SER A 12 -1.69 -2.71 -11.05
C SER A 12 -0.52 -3.04 -10.11
N THR A 13 0.43 -2.11 -9.96
CA THR A 13 1.58 -2.22 -9.08
C THR A 13 1.13 -1.94 -7.67
N THR A 14 1.19 -2.98 -6.84
CA THR A 14 1.03 -2.87 -5.39
C THR A 14 1.89 -1.71 -4.87
N PRO A 15 1.31 -0.78 -4.10
CA PRO A 15 1.99 0.46 -3.74
C PRO A 15 3.16 0.16 -2.80
N LEU A 16 4.29 0.82 -3.09
CA LEU A 16 5.49 0.70 -2.28
C LEU A 16 5.38 1.54 -1.00
N CYS A 17 6.12 1.15 0.04
CA CYS A 17 6.24 1.97 1.23
C CYS A 17 6.81 3.36 0.89
N ILE A 18 6.09 4.41 1.29
CA ILE A 18 6.47 5.81 1.03
C ILE A 18 7.67 6.29 1.87
N LEU A 19 7.98 5.58 2.97
CA LEU A 19 9.05 5.94 3.91
C LEU A 19 10.34 5.15 3.69
N CYS A 20 10.34 4.12 2.84
CA CYS A 20 11.53 3.33 2.54
C CYS A 20 12.37 3.96 1.40
N GLU A 21 13.67 3.71 1.38
CA GLU A 21 14.59 4.15 0.32
C GLU A 21 14.47 3.32 -0.98
N PRO A 22 14.55 3.93 -2.18
CA PRO A 22 14.44 3.21 -3.47
C PRO A 22 15.43 2.04 -3.54
N GLY A 23 14.91 0.82 -3.73
CA GLY A 23 15.71 -0.41 -3.83
C GLY A 23 15.63 -1.38 -2.65
N SER A 24 15.06 -1.00 -1.49
CA SER A 24 14.95 -1.94 -0.37
C SER A 24 13.88 -3.02 -0.61
N ARG A 25 14.20 -4.31 -0.41
CA ARG A 25 13.22 -5.42 -0.50
C ARG A 25 12.04 -5.29 0.49
N ALA A 26 12.23 -4.55 1.59
CA ALA A 26 11.19 -4.24 2.55
C ALA A 26 10.06 -3.35 1.98
N LYS A 27 10.22 -2.83 0.76
CA LYS A 27 9.30 -1.88 0.11
C LYS A 27 8.01 -2.47 -0.43
N ASN A 28 7.94 -3.78 -0.63
CA ASN A 28 6.87 -4.38 -1.41
C ASN A 28 5.97 -5.26 -0.52
N PRO A 29 5.17 -4.65 0.37
CA PRO A 29 4.17 -5.37 1.11
C PRO A 29 3.14 -5.90 0.12
N LYS A 30 3.00 -7.24 0.08
CA LYS A 30 2.08 -7.90 -0.85
C LYS A 30 0.61 -7.59 -0.56
N THR A 31 0.29 -7.22 0.68
CA THR A 31 -1.08 -6.94 1.11
C THR A 31 -1.19 -5.61 1.85
N ALA A 32 -2.39 -5.02 1.87
CA ALA A 32 -2.65 -3.80 2.61
C ALA A 32 -2.34 -3.98 4.11
N LEU A 33 -2.55 -5.18 4.64
CA LEU A 33 -2.15 -5.56 5.99
C LEU A 33 -0.64 -5.53 6.18
N ALA A 34 0.09 -6.19 5.28
CA ALA A 34 1.55 -6.16 5.33
C ALA A 34 2.08 -4.72 5.25
N TYR A 35 1.42 -3.83 4.51
CA TYR A 35 1.81 -2.42 4.41
C TYR A 35 1.63 -1.70 5.75
N ALA A 36 0.46 -1.84 6.38
CA ALA A 36 0.19 -1.22 7.68
C ALA A 36 1.12 -1.76 8.78
N ILE A 37 1.33 -3.09 8.81
CA ILE A 37 2.28 -3.72 9.74
C ILE A 37 3.70 -3.23 9.48
N HIS A 38 4.11 -3.12 8.22
CA HIS A 38 5.42 -2.63 7.84
C HIS A 38 5.65 -1.19 8.33
N LEU A 39 4.70 -0.27 8.11
CA LEU A 39 4.78 1.09 8.66
C LEU A 39 4.94 1.09 10.18
N LYS A 40 4.14 0.28 10.88
CA LYS A 40 4.17 0.19 12.34
C LYS A 40 5.50 -0.36 12.86
N ASN A 41 6.01 -1.43 12.25
CA ASN A 41 7.20 -2.13 12.75
C ASN A 41 8.52 -1.50 12.27
N CYS A 42 8.59 -1.09 11.00
CA CYS A 42 9.82 -0.54 10.41
C CYS A 42 9.94 0.98 10.62
N HIS A 43 8.82 1.70 10.57
CA HIS A 43 8.85 3.17 10.65
C HIS A 43 8.25 3.71 11.94
N LYS A 44 7.73 2.86 12.83
CA LYS A 44 7.00 3.27 14.05
C LYS A 44 5.89 4.29 13.75
N SER A 45 5.34 4.21 12.55
CA SER A 45 4.37 5.17 12.01
C SER A 45 3.12 4.42 11.55
N SER A 46 2.06 5.16 11.28
CA SER A 46 0.75 4.62 10.93
C SER A 46 0.24 5.24 9.64
N LEU A 47 -0.79 4.64 9.04
CA LEU A 47 -1.43 5.19 7.85
C LEU A 47 -1.92 6.63 8.09
N ILE A 48 -2.58 6.88 9.22
CA ILE A 48 -3.10 8.21 9.61
C ILE A 48 -1.97 9.22 9.83
N ASP A 49 -0.89 8.81 10.47
CA ASP A 49 0.28 9.67 10.76
C ASP A 49 0.91 10.21 9.47
N ASN A 50 0.78 9.46 8.37
CA ASN A 50 1.22 9.85 7.04
C ASN A 50 0.10 10.46 6.17
N GLY A 51 -1.11 10.63 6.69
CA GLY A 51 -2.26 11.12 5.93
C GLY A 51 -2.62 10.21 4.76
N ILE A 52 -2.50 8.89 4.91
CA ILE A 52 -2.83 7.90 3.88
C ILE A 52 -3.82 6.86 4.39
N TYR A 53 -4.49 6.21 3.46
CA TYR A 53 -5.31 5.03 3.70
C TYR A 53 -5.16 4.04 2.54
N LEU A 54 -5.48 2.77 2.79
CA LEU A 54 -5.35 1.70 1.79
C LEU A 54 -6.71 1.14 1.43
N ILE A 55 -6.89 0.71 0.18
CA ILE A 55 -8.12 0.05 -0.29
C ILE A 55 -7.74 -1.33 -0.83
N CYS A 56 -8.15 -2.44 -0.19
CA CYS A 56 -7.98 -3.79 -0.79
C CYS A 56 -8.80 -3.83 -2.07
N LYS A 57 -8.38 -4.63 -3.06
CA LYS A 57 -9.16 -4.86 -4.30
C LYS A 57 -10.60 -5.29 -4.05
N CYS A 58 -10.89 -5.92 -2.92
CA CYS A 58 -12.25 -6.29 -2.52
C CYS A 58 -13.14 -5.10 -2.10
N GLY A 59 -12.60 -3.87 -2.07
CA GLY A 59 -13.29 -2.66 -1.64
C GLY A 59 -13.17 -2.34 -0.15
N MET A 60 -12.47 -3.16 0.64
CA MET A 60 -12.27 -2.87 2.07
C MET A 60 -11.25 -1.74 2.25
N GLU A 61 -11.69 -0.67 2.89
CA GLU A 61 -10.82 0.40 3.35
C GLU A 61 -10.10 0.04 4.65
N VAL A 62 -8.81 0.34 4.67
CA VAL A 62 -7.92 0.19 5.82
C VAL A 62 -7.44 1.58 6.19
N ARG A 63 -7.99 2.11 7.29
CA ARG A 63 -7.67 3.45 7.80
C ARG A 63 -6.91 3.41 9.12
N HIS A 64 -7.38 2.59 10.06
CA HIS A 64 -6.76 2.36 11.35
C HIS A 64 -6.48 0.87 11.49
N GLU A 65 -5.35 0.53 12.11
CA GLU A 65 -4.85 -0.81 12.46
C GLU A 65 -5.83 -1.95 12.13
N ILE A 66 -5.45 -2.79 11.16
CA ILE A 66 -6.31 -3.89 10.70
C ILE A 66 -6.53 -4.85 11.87
N ARG A 67 -7.69 -4.70 12.52
CA ARG A 67 -8.22 -5.64 13.52
C ARG A 67 -8.82 -6.89 12.88
N ASN A 68 -8.79 -7.00 11.56
CA ASN A 68 -9.29 -8.17 10.82
C ASN A 68 -8.15 -8.92 10.11
N PRO A 69 -7.32 -9.69 10.85
CA PRO A 69 -6.42 -10.66 10.22
C PRO A 69 -7.18 -11.69 9.36
N ASP A 70 -8.46 -11.92 9.66
CA ASP A 70 -9.38 -12.71 8.84
C ASP A 70 -9.52 -12.17 7.41
N HIS A 71 -9.44 -10.84 7.24
CA HIS A 71 -9.55 -10.23 5.93
C HIS A 71 -8.35 -10.55 5.03
N SER A 72 -7.12 -10.56 5.56
CA SER A 72 -5.95 -10.93 4.76
C SER A 72 -5.91 -12.42 4.42
N ARG A 73 -6.65 -13.27 5.15
CA ARG A 73 -6.80 -14.69 4.83
C ARG A 73 -7.87 -14.94 3.77
N LYS A 74 -8.88 -14.06 3.68
CA LYS A 74 -10.01 -14.16 2.72
C LYS A 74 -9.83 -13.31 1.46
N CYS A 75 -9.42 -12.04 1.59
CA CYS A 75 -8.87 -11.25 0.49
C CYS A 75 -7.50 -11.89 0.25
N ASN A 76 -7.31 -12.67 -0.82
CA ASN A 76 -5.96 -13.08 -1.27
C ASN A 76 -5.03 -11.85 -1.34
N GLY A 77 -5.59 -10.63 -1.40
CA GLY A 77 -4.99 -9.46 -0.74
C GLY A 77 -3.77 -8.91 -1.46
N ASP A 78 -3.32 -9.59 -2.51
CA ASP A 78 -2.14 -9.30 -3.32
C ASP A 78 -2.22 -7.95 -4.06
N GLN A 79 -3.40 -7.33 -4.08
CA GLN A 79 -3.65 -6.06 -4.73
C GLN A 79 -4.43 -5.13 -3.82
N PHE A 80 -3.87 -3.94 -3.61
CA PHE A 80 -4.49 -2.83 -2.92
C PHE A 80 -3.97 -1.52 -3.51
N THR A 81 -4.70 -0.44 -3.31
CA THR A 81 -4.28 0.91 -3.70
C THR A 81 -4.00 1.74 -2.45
N LEU A 82 -3.09 2.71 -2.59
CA LEU A 82 -2.80 3.70 -1.56
C LEU A 82 -3.43 5.02 -1.98
N HIS A 83 -4.14 5.64 -1.05
CA HIS A 83 -4.80 6.93 -1.23
C HIS A 83 -4.32 7.89 -0.14
N ARG A 84 -4.26 9.18 -0.47
CA ARG A 84 -4.00 10.25 0.50
C ARG A 84 -5.34 10.80 1.02
N MET A 85 -5.39 11.10 2.31
CA MET A 85 -6.52 11.77 2.96
C MET A 85 -6.53 13.27 2.62
#